data_AF-A0A415EMD0-F1
#
_entry.id   AF-A0A415EMD0-F1
#
_cell.length_a   1.000
_cell.length_b   1.000
_cell.length_c   1.000
_cell.angle_alpha   90.00
_cell.angle_beta   90.00
_cell.angle_gamma   90.00
#
_symmetry.space_group_name_H-M   'P 1'
#
loop_
_entity.id
_entity.type
_entity.pdbx_description
1 polymer ?
#
loop_
_entity_poly.entity_id
_entity_poly.type
_entity_poly.pdbx_seq_one_letter_code
_entity_poly.pdbx_strand_id
1 'polypeptide(L)'
;MSVLKYWNKRIPEIEKYCAEHHLSVKKFRAARKCFGPDDYCVLADTPPNYDVNAPLPPALIVRSQGDALTFEQTEYTQKTLGNDDED
;
A
#
# COMPACT_ATOMS: atom_id res chain seq x y z
N MET A 1 20.97 6.67 -3.37
CA MET A 1 20.39 5.31 -3.22
C MET A 1 19.37 5.11 -4.33
N SER A 2 19.22 3.90 -4.88
CA SER A 2 18.09 3.62 -5.77
C SER A 2 16.79 3.69 -4.97
N VAL A 3 15.74 4.28 -5.55
CA VAL A 3 14.39 4.39 -4.96
C VAL A 3 13.88 3.04 -4.49
N LEU A 4 14.10 1.99 -5.28
CA LEU A 4 13.79 0.60 -4.92
C LEU A 4 14.53 0.15 -3.65
N LYS A 5 15.81 0.50 -3.49
CA LYS A 5 16.60 0.13 -2.32
C LYS A 5 16.15 0.87 -1.06
N TYR A 6 15.70 2.11 -1.21
CA TYR A 6 15.13 2.90 -0.13
C TYR A 6 13.83 2.27 0.38
N TRP A 7 12.85 2.07 -0.50
CA TRP A 7 11.57 1.48 -0.13
C TRP A 7 11.72 0.03 0.35
N ASN A 8 12.62 -0.76 -0.23
CA ASN A 8 12.86 -2.13 0.23
C ASN A 8 13.33 -2.20 1.70
N LYS A 9 14.10 -1.21 2.17
CA LYS A 9 14.51 -1.13 3.58
C LYS A 9 13.37 -0.77 4.51
N ARG A 10 12.38 -0.04 4.00
CA ARG A 10 11.22 0.47 4.75
C ARG A 10 10.01 -0.46 4.69
N ILE A 11 10.02 -1.49 3.84
CA ILE A 11 8.98 -2.54 3.81
C ILE A 11 8.63 -3.04 5.22
N PRO A 12 9.58 -3.43 6.09
CA PRO A 12 9.24 -3.94 7.41
C PRO A 12 8.47 -2.93 8.28
N GLU A 13 8.76 -1.63 8.15
CA GLU A 13 8.02 -0.57 8.86
C GLU A 13 6.58 -0.47 8.34
N ILE A 14 6.40 -0.56 7.01
CA ILE A 14 5.07 -0.55 6.37
C ILE A 14 4.27 -1.81 6.74
N GLU A 15 4.93 -2.97 6.81
CA GLU A 15 4.29 -4.22 7.23
C GLU A 15 3.85 -4.19 8.69
N LYS A 16 4.66 -3.57 9.55
CA LYS A 16 4.28 -3.33 10.94
C LYS A 16 3.03 -2.45 11.04
N TYR A 17 3.00 -1.35 10.28
CA TYR A 17 1.80 -0.51 10.18
C TYR A 17 0.58 -1.31 9.72
N CYS A 18 0.72 -2.15 8.69
CA CYS A 18 -0.37 -3.02 8.25
C CYS A 18 -0.86 -3.93 9.38
N ALA A 19 0.04 -4.59 10.11
CA ALA A 19 -0.33 -5.45 11.24
C ALA A 19 -1.02 -4.69 12.39
N GLU A 20 -0.55 -3.48 12.72
CA GLU A 20 -1.15 -2.61 13.77
C GLU A 20 -2.55 -2.09 13.38
N HIS A 21 -2.86 -2.04 12.09
CA HIS A 21 -4.13 -1.52 11.56
C HIS A 21 -5.06 -2.60 10.98
N HIS A 22 -4.88 -3.87 11.37
CA HIS A 22 -5.68 -5.02 10.89
C HIS A 22 -5.68 -5.17 9.36
N LEU A 23 -4.56 -4.86 8.72
CA LEU A 23 -4.34 -4.99 7.29
C LEU A 23 -3.46 -6.21 6.97
N SER A 24 -3.83 -6.92 5.91
CA SER A 24 -3.11 -8.06 5.37
C SER A 24 -1.80 -7.64 4.71
N VAL A 25 -0.70 -8.00 5.36
CA VAL A 25 0.67 -7.88 4.82
C VAL A 25 0.81 -8.63 3.48
N LYS A 26 0.11 -9.76 3.32
CA LYS A 26 0.12 -10.54 2.08
C LYS A 26 -0.47 -9.73 0.92
N LYS A 27 -1.65 -9.12 1.11
CA LYS A 27 -2.29 -8.27 0.10
C LYS A 27 -1.44 -7.03 -0.19
N PHE A 28 -0.82 -6.43 0.83
CA PHE A 28 0.15 -5.33 0.66
C PHE A 28 1.30 -5.71 -0.27
N ARG A 29 1.94 -6.86 -0.06
CA ARG A 29 3.06 -7.32 -0.89
C ARG A 29 2.67 -7.58 -2.35
N ALA A 30 1.40 -7.93 -2.60
CA ALA A 30 0.88 -8.19 -3.94
C ALA A 30 0.51 -6.90 -4.69
N ALA A 31 -0.10 -5.93 -3.98
CA ALA A 31 -0.65 -4.71 -4.58
C ALA A 31 0.27 -3.47 -4.47
N ARG A 32 1.45 -3.61 -3.84
CA ARG A 32 2.43 -2.52 -3.71
C ARG A 32 2.97 -2.03 -5.06
N LYS A 33 3.04 -0.72 -5.21
CA LYS A 33 3.63 -0.06 -6.38
C LYS A 33 4.35 1.22 -5.97
N CYS A 34 5.62 1.31 -6.34
CA CYS A 34 6.41 2.52 -6.13
C CYS A 34 6.17 3.47 -7.31
N PHE A 35 5.69 4.68 -7.00
CA PHE A 35 5.38 5.70 -8.02
C PHE A 35 6.46 6.78 -8.12
N GLY A 36 7.34 6.88 -7.11
CA GLY A 36 8.40 7.89 -7.13
C GLY A 36 9.41 7.73 -6.00
N PRO A 37 10.41 8.63 -5.95
CA PRO A 37 11.40 8.65 -4.88
C PRO A 37 10.78 8.87 -3.51
N ASP A 38 9.72 9.67 -3.44
CA ASP A 38 9.09 10.09 -2.18
C ASP A 38 7.76 9.39 -1.89
N ASP A 39 7.18 8.72 -2.90
CA ASP A 39 5.83 8.15 -2.83
C ASP A 39 5.80 6.64 -3.16
N TYR A 40 5.12 5.91 -2.28
CA TYR A 40 4.87 4.48 -2.40
C TYR A 40 3.40 4.20 -2.14
N CYS A 41 2.70 3.63 -3.11
CA CYS A 41 1.26 3.41 -3.00
C CYS A 41 0.93 1.92 -3.12
N VAL A 42 -0.14 1.51 -2.47
CA VAL A 42 -0.82 0.25 -2.76
C VAL A 42 -2.01 0.61 -3.62
N LEU A 43 -2.18 -0.05 -4.75
CA LEU A 43 -3.36 0.15 -5.60
C LEU A 43 -4.51 -0.70 -5.12
N ALA A 44 -5.73 -0.19 -5.26
CA ALA A 44 -6.92 -0.98 -4.99
C ALA A 44 -7.03 -2.19 -5.91
N ASP A 45 -7.69 -3.25 -5.43
CA ASP A 45 -8.05 -4.38 -6.28
C ASP A 45 -9.01 -3.93 -7.39
N THR A 46 -8.78 -4.44 -8.60
CA THR A 46 -9.67 -4.20 -9.75
C THR A 46 -10.97 -4.96 -9.55
N PRO A 47 -12.14 -4.31 -9.42
CA PRO A 47 -13.41 -5.03 -9.46
C PRO A 47 -13.60 -5.75 -10.81
N PRO A 48 -14.44 -6.80 -10.86
CA PRO A 48 -14.63 -7.62 -12.08
C PRO A 48 -15.14 -6.85 -13.30
N ASN A 49 -15.68 -5.64 -13.12
CA ASN A 49 -16.11 -4.74 -14.20
C ASN A 49 -15.28 -3.45 -14.28
N TYR A 50 -14.04 -3.47 -13.78
CA TYR A 50 -13.17 -2.31 -13.80
C TYR A 50 -12.71 -1.99 -15.22
N ASP A 51 -12.85 -0.73 -15.63
CA ASP A 51 -12.29 -0.27 -16.90
C ASP A 51 -10.76 -0.27 -16.80
N VAL A 52 -10.11 -1.11 -17.60
CA VAL A 52 -8.65 -1.25 -17.63
C VAL A 52 -7.92 0.04 -18.01
N ASN A 53 -8.63 1.02 -18.59
CA ASN A 53 -8.09 2.34 -18.92
C ASN A 53 -8.29 3.36 -17.81
N ALA A 54 -9.10 3.05 -16.78
CA ALA A 54 -9.28 3.93 -15.64
C ALA A 54 -8.07 3.82 -14.69
N PRO A 55 -7.60 4.93 -14.10
CA PRO A 55 -6.54 4.89 -13.10
C PRO A 55 -7.04 4.28 -11.79
N LEU A 56 -6.39 3.21 -11.33
CA LEU A 56 -6.77 2.57 -10.07
C LEU A 56 -6.57 3.55 -8.91
N PRO A 57 -7.58 3.71 -8.04
CA PRO A 57 -7.41 4.54 -6.87
C PRO A 57 -6.39 3.90 -5.92
N PRO A 58 -5.62 4.72 -5.19
CA PRO A 58 -4.72 4.20 -4.18
C PRO A 58 -5.53 3.67 -2.98
N ALA A 59 -5.20 2.46 -2.54
CA ALA A 59 -5.72 1.85 -1.32
C ALA A 59 -4.93 2.28 -0.08
N LEU A 60 -3.63 2.52 -0.19
CA LEU A 60 -2.79 3.03 0.90
C LEU A 60 -1.69 3.89 0.28
N ILE A 61 -1.52 5.10 0.79
CA ILE A 61 -0.45 5.99 0.35
C ILE A 61 0.58 6.09 1.46
N VAL A 62 1.83 5.76 1.14
CA VAL A 62 2.98 5.89 2.03
C VAL A 62 3.89 6.95 1.44
N ARG A 63 4.03 8.07 2.15
CA ARG A 63 4.96 9.13 1.77
C ARG A 63 6.14 9.13 2.72
N SER A 64 7.34 9.34 2.20
CA SER A 64 8.49 9.59 3.06
C SER A 64 8.70 11.07 3.29
N GLN A 65 8.84 11.46 4.55
CA GLN A 65 9.22 12.81 4.96
C GLN A 65 10.57 12.74 5.69
N GLY A 66 11.64 12.80 4.91
CA GLY A 66 13.01 12.60 5.42
C GLY A 66 13.19 11.20 6.00
N ASP A 67 13.43 11.11 7.31
CA ASP A 67 13.58 9.84 8.02
C ASP A 67 12.26 9.18 8.42
N ALA A 68 11.13 9.91 8.42
CA ALA A 68 9.82 9.38 8.82
C ALA A 68 8.98 8.87 7.62
N LEU A 69 8.05 7.96 7.93
CA LEU A 69 6.99 7.52 7.02
C LEU A 69 5.64 8.06 7.49
N THR A 70 4.86 8.58 6.55
CA THR A 70 3.46 8.94 6.77
C THR A 70 2.55 8.01 5.99
N PHE A 71 1.49 7.54 6.63
CA PHE A 71 0.55 6.58 6.07
C PHE A 71 -0.83 7.24 5.95
N GLU A 72 -1.42 7.16 4.76
CA GLU A 72 -2.73 7.71 4.44
C GLU A 72 -3.61 6.58 3.90
N GLN A 73 -4.57 6.15 4.73
CA GLN A 73 -5.60 5.19 4.36
C GLN A 73 -6.70 5.89 3.56
N THR A 74 -7.25 5.19 2.59
CA THR A 74 -8.37 5.63 1.76
C THR A 74 -9.59 4.75 2.02
N GLU A 75 -10.72 5.10 1.42
CA GLU A 75 -11.94 4.27 1.46
C GLU A 75 -11.74 2.84 0.88
N TYR A 76 -10.65 2.62 0.14
CA TYR A 76 -10.30 1.33 -0.47
C TYR A 76 -9.33 0.51 0.37
N THR A 77 -8.76 1.06 1.45
CA THR A 77 -7.76 0.35 2.28
C THR A 77 -8.32 -0.97 2.79
N GLN A 78 -9.48 -0.97 3.44
CA GLN A 78 -10.05 -2.19 4.01
C GLN A 78 -10.53 -3.17 2.93
N LYS A 79 -11.01 -2.68 1.79
CA LYS A 79 -11.43 -3.55 0.67
C LYS A 79 -10.25 -4.30 0.04
N THR A 80 -9.09 -3.63 -0.05
CA THR A 80 -7.90 -4.14 -0.74
C THR A 80 -6.94 -4.84 0.19
N LEU A 81 -6.78 -4.30 1.39
CA LEU A 81 -5.81 -4.73 2.38
C LEU A 81 -6.46 -5.25 3.65
N GLY A 82 -7.77 -5.17 3.83
CA GLY A 82 -8.42 -5.74 5.01
C GLY A 82 -8.06 -7.22 5.15
N ASN A 83 -7.80 -7.63 6.38
CA ASN A 83 -7.74 -9.05 6.67
C ASN A 83 -9.08 -9.69 6.28
N ASP A 84 -9.02 -10.84 5.61
CA ASP A 84 -10.12 -11.79 5.67
C ASP A 84 -10.10 -12.34 7.10
N ASP A 85 -10.64 -11.58 8.05
CA ASP A 85 -11.16 -12.16 9.28
C ASP A 85 -12.43 -12.96 8.88
N GLU A 86 -12.22 -14.04 8.13
CA GLU A 86 -13.11 -15.18 8.10
C GLU A 86 -12.76 -16.01 9.34
N ASP A 87 -13.42 -15.67 10.45
CA ASP A 87 -13.56 -16.56 11.61
C ASP A 87 -14.46 -17.76 11.24
#